data_AF-A0A074JE00-F1
#
_entry.id   AF-A0A074JE00-F1
#
_cell.length_a   1.000
_cell.length_b   1.000
_cell.length_c   1.000
_cell.angle_alpha   90.00
_cell.angle_beta   90.00
_cell.angle_gamma   90.00
#
_symmetry.space_group_name_H-M   'P 1'
#
loop_
_entity.id
_entity.type
_entity.pdbx_description
1 polymer ?
#
loop_
_entity_poly.entity_id
_entity_poly.type
_entity_poly.pdbx_seq_one_letter_code
_entity_poly.pdbx_strand_id
1 'polypeptide(L)' 'MLLEVSKPLVENLLAKQDKDLFTVSDVFDYPLPDAPDANFNLVVCESCGEVVAENKVHLKDGKALCLPCSGYRA' A
#
# COMPACT_ATOMS: atom_id res chain seq x y z
N MET A 1 14.30 22.45 13.59
CA MET A 1 14.75 23.32 12.48
C MET A 1 13.89 23.19 11.23
N LEU A 2 13.49 21.97 10.77
CA LEU A 2 12.56 21.82 9.63
C LEU A 2 11.17 22.44 9.87
N LEU A 3 10.66 22.37 11.11
CA LEU A 3 9.30 22.80 11.42
C LEU A 3 9.09 24.33 11.23
N GLU A 4 10.09 25.15 11.53
CA GLU A 4 9.98 26.62 11.42
C GLU A 4 9.90 27.09 9.96
N VAL A 5 10.50 26.34 9.03
CA VAL A 5 10.46 26.66 7.59
C VAL A 5 9.12 26.24 6.98
N SER A 6 8.57 25.11 7.41
CA SER A 6 7.30 24.60 6.86
C SER A 6 6.07 25.24 7.49
N LYS A 7 6.17 25.77 8.71
CA LYS A 7 5.02 26.32 9.45
C LYS A 7 4.24 27.41 8.69
N PRO A 8 4.88 28.45 8.10
CA PRO A 8 4.14 29.46 7.35
C PRO A 8 3.41 28.91 6.13
N LEU A 9 3.99 27.89 5.47
CA LEU A 9 3.38 27.22 4.32
C LEU A 9 2.14 26.40 4.74
N VAL A 10 2.24 25.67 5.85
CA VAL A 10 1.11 24.90 6.40
C VAL A 10 -0.01 25.84 6.84
N GLU A 11 0.31 26.91 7.58
CA GLU A 11 -0.67 27.89 8.03
C GLU A 11 -1.36 28.59 6.85
N ASN A 12 -0.61 28.91 5.78
CA ASN A 12 -1.17 29.48 4.56
C ASN A 12 -2.12 28.50 3.84
N LEU A 13 -1.74 27.22 3.75
CA LEU A 13 -2.57 26.19 3.12
C LEU A 13 -3.90 26.03 3.86
N LEU A 14 -3.85 25.96 5.19
CA LEU A 14 -5.04 25.79 6.04
C LEU A 14 -5.97 27.01 6.03
N ALA A 15 -5.46 28.20 5.68
CA ALA A 15 -6.25 29.42 5.59
C ALA A 15 -6.95 29.64 4.23
N LYS A 16 -6.66 28.81 3.21
CA LYS A 16 -7.26 28.94 1.88
C LYS A 16 -8.71 28.44 1.88
N GLN A 17 -9.54 29.04 1.02
CA GLN A 17 -10.89 28.55 0.79
C GLN A 17 -10.86 27.34 -0.15
N ASP A 18 -11.86 26.47 -0.06
CA ASP A 18 -11.96 25.27 -0.91
C ASP A 18 -11.85 25.59 -2.41
N LYS A 19 -12.44 26.71 -2.87
CA LYS A 19 -12.38 27.15 -4.27
C LYS A 19 -10.95 27.47 -4.76
N ASP A 20 -10.04 27.80 -3.84
CA ASP A 20 -8.65 28.11 -4.16
C ASP A 20 -7.76 26.84 -4.10
N LEU A 21 -8.30 25.73 -3.61
CA LEU A 21 -7.61 24.45 -3.40
C LEU A 21 -8.11 23.35 -4.35
N PHE A 22 -9.40 23.37 -4.67
CA PHE A 22 -10.08 22.27 -5.34
C PHE A 22 -10.84 22.79 -6.56
N THR A 23 -10.78 22.00 -7.65
CA THR A 23 -11.67 22.17 -8.80
C THR A 23 -12.76 21.11 -8.69
N VAL A 24 -14.01 21.54 -8.63
CA VAL A 24 -15.18 20.65 -8.56
C VAL A 24 -15.84 20.64 -9.93
N SER A 25 -16.00 19.45 -10.50
CA SER A 25 -16.73 19.25 -11.75
C SER A 25 -18.13 18.72 -11.47
N ASP A 26 -18.97 18.71 -12.51
CA ASP A 26 -20.17 17.87 -12.52
C ASP A 26 -19.78 16.39 -12.40
N VAL A 27 -20.75 15.57 -11.98
CA VAL A 27 -20.59 14.11 -11.90
C VAL A 27 -20.49 13.54 -13.32
N PHE A 28 -19.52 12.67 -13.55
CA PHE A 28 -19.31 11.99 -14.83
C PHE A 28 -18.98 10.52 -14.63
N ASP A 29 -19.30 9.72 -15.64
CA ASP A 29 -18.88 8.32 -15.68
C ASP A 29 -17.39 8.26 -16.03
N TYR A 30 -16.61 7.66 -15.13
CA TYR A 30 -15.21 7.38 -15.34
C TYR A 30 -15.03 5.86 -15.46
N PRO A 31 -14.71 5.32 -16.65
CA PRO A 31 -14.50 3.88 -16.80
C PRO A 31 -13.24 3.49 -16.03
N LEU A 32 -13.43 2.86 -14.88
CA LEU A 32 -12.33 2.20 -14.19
C LEU A 32 -11.98 0.93 -14.97
N PRO A 33 -10.68 0.66 -15.21
CA PRO A 33 -10.28 -0.64 -15.73
C PRO A 33 -10.74 -1.73 -14.75
N ASP A 34 -11.02 -2.91 -15.27
CA ASP A 34 -11.29 -4.07 -14.43
C ASP A 34 -10.15 -4.22 -13.40
N ALA A 35 -10.53 -4.38 -12.13
CA ALA A 35 -9.54 -4.60 -11.09
C ALA A 35 -8.74 -5.87 -11.45
N PRO A 36 -7.40 -5.84 -11.34
CA PRO A 36 -6.62 -7.05 -11.50
C PRO A 36 -7.06 -8.09 -10.47
N ASP A 37 -6.91 -9.36 -10.80
CA ASP A 37 -7.16 -10.44 -9.86
C ASP A 37 -6.40 -10.20 -8.55
N ALA A 38 -7.06 -10.48 -7.43
CA ALA A 38 -6.45 -10.31 -6.11
C ALA A 38 -5.22 -11.23 -6.00
N ASN A 39 -4.06 -10.66 -5.72
CA ASN A 39 -2.80 -11.40 -5.58
C ASN A 39 -2.55 -11.92 -4.15
N PHE A 40 -3.62 -12.05 -3.37
CA PHE A 40 -3.60 -12.41 -1.94
C PHE A 40 -4.13 -13.82 -1.68
N ASN A 41 -3.95 -14.74 -2.63
CA ASN A 41 -4.21 -16.16 -2.38
C ASN A 41 -3.49 -16.61 -1.12
N LEU A 42 -4.13 -17.49 -0.36
CA LEU A 42 -3.61 -17.97 0.92
C LEU A 42 -2.92 -19.30 0.73
N VAL A 43 -1.69 -19.41 1.23
CA VAL A 43 -0.92 -20.65 1.30
C VAL A 43 -0.43 -20.87 2.72
N VAL A 44 -0.22 -22.13 3.10
CA VAL A 44 0.26 -22.48 4.44
C VAL A 44 1.77 -22.67 4.37
N CYS A 45 2.52 -21.98 5.25
CA CYS A 45 3.95 -22.15 5.36
C CYS A 45 4.30 -23.58 5.78
N GLU A 46 5.10 -24.28 4.98
CA GLU A 46 5.47 -25.68 5.21
C GLU A 46 6.46 -25.89 6.38
N SER A 47 6.90 -24.81 7.04
CA SER A 47 7.77 -24.88 8.22
C SER A 47 7.05 -24.54 9.53
N CYS A 48 6.20 -23.51 9.57
CA CYS A 48 5.55 -23.05 10.79
C CYS A 48 4.03 -23.29 10.82
N GLY A 49 3.40 -23.60 9.69
CA GLY A 49 1.95 -23.83 9.59
C GLY A 49 1.10 -22.55 9.56
N GLU A 50 1.71 -21.37 9.57
CA GLU A 50 0.98 -20.10 9.45
C GLU A 50 0.50 -19.86 8.03
N VAL A 51 -0.63 -19.16 7.90
CA VAL A 51 -1.15 -18.72 6.61
C VAL A 51 -0.41 -17.47 6.16
N VAL A 52 0.05 -17.48 4.91
CA VAL A 52 0.76 -16.37 4.25
C VAL A 52 0.14 -16.09 2.89
N ALA A 53 0.20 -14.81 2.50
CA ALA A 53 -0.14 -14.43 1.13
C ALA A 53 0.86 -15.07 0.16
N GLU A 54 0.36 -15.72 -0.88
CA GLU A 54 1.14 -16.44 -1.89
C GLU A 54 2.22 -15.54 -2.50
N ASN A 55 1.90 -14.27 -2.77
CA ASN A 55 2.84 -13.28 -3.29
C ASN A 55 3.96 -12.86 -2.32
N LYS A 56 3.96 -13.36 -1.08
CA LYS A 56 5.00 -13.14 -0.06
C LYS A 56 5.76 -14.42 0.31
N VAL A 57 5.43 -15.55 -0.31
CA VAL A 57 6.11 -16.82 -0.05
C VAL A 57 7.42 -16.90 -0.82
N HIS A 58 8.41 -17.53 -0.20
CA HIS A 58 9.68 -17.86 -0.82
C HIS A 58 9.81 -19.37 -0.96
N LEU A 59 10.25 -19.83 -2.13
CA LEU A 59 10.62 -21.22 -2.35
C LEU A 59 12.04 -21.48 -1.83
N LYS A 60 12.18 -22.43 -0.92
CA LYS A 60 13.46 -22.88 -0.38
C LYS A 60 13.45 -24.38 -0.19
N ASP A 61 14.41 -25.07 -0.81
CA ASP A 61 14.52 -26.54 -0.78
C ASP A 61 13.21 -27.24 -1.19
N GLY A 62 12.52 -26.69 -2.19
CA GLY A 62 11.24 -27.19 -2.69
C GLY A 62 10.02 -26.87 -1.82
N LYS A 63 10.19 -26.13 -0.71
CA LYS A 63 9.11 -25.76 0.21
C LYS A 63 8.68 -24.31 0.06
N ALA A 64 7.38 -24.07 0.13
CA ALA A 64 6.74 -22.78 0.26
C ALA A 64 6.84 -22.27 1.71
N LEU A 65 7.71 -21.28 1.95
CA LEU A 65 7.97 -20.74 3.28
C LEU A 65 7.59 -19.26 3.41
N CYS A 66 7.11 -18.87 4.60
CA CYS A 66 6.94 -17.46 4.97
C CYS A 66 8.30 -16.73 5.03
N LEU A 67 8.28 -15.39 4.97
CA LEU A 67 9.49 -14.55 5.00
C LEU A 67 10.45 -14.90 6.15
N PRO A 68 10.01 -15.08 7.41
CA PRO A 68 10.90 -15.49 8.49
C PRO A 68 11.50 -16.89 8.29
N CYS A 69 10.68 -17.89 7.92
CA CYS A 69 11.13 -19.28 7.78
C CYS A 69 12.05 -19.50 6.57
N SER A 70 11.93 -18.69 5.53
CA SER A 70 12.87 -18.72 4.40
C SER A 70 14.26 -18.19 4.77
N GLY A 71 14.35 -17.38 5.83
CA GLY A 71 15.58 -16.70 6.26
C GLY A 71 15.81 -15.38 5.55
N TYR A 72 14.77 -14.81 4.91
CA TYR A 72 14.84 -13.49 4.29
C TYR A 72 15.19 -12.42 5.33
N ARG A 73 16.16 -11.55 5.00
CA ARG A 73 16.52 -10.37 5.77
C ARG A 73 16.46 -9.17 4.83
N ALA A 74 15.64 -8.18 5.20
CA ALA A 74 15.47 -6.93 4.47
C ALA A 74 16.73 -6.05 4.52
#